data_AF-A0A8S4MPX3-F1
#
_entry.id   AF-A0A8S4MPX3-F1
#
_cell.length_a   1.000
_cell.length_b   1.000
_cell.length_c   1.000
_cell.angle_alpha   90.00
_cell.angle_beta   90.00
_cell.angle_gamma   90.00
#
_symmetry.space_group_name_H-M   'P 1'
#
loop_
_entity.id
_entity.type
_entity.pdbx_description
1 polymer ?
#
loop_
_entity_poly.entity_id
_entity_poly.type
_entity_poly.pdbx_seq_one_letter_code
_entity_poly.pdbx_strand_id
1 'polypeptide(L)'
;MKLRDDAKKEAKLSGLESDFAVYRKLRNRVVSEVRKAKTCFYREKLDSCSGNPKQTWNTINSLLGRRHTVSPACVLTNEKLLSKPRDIAEHFAGFYEDKVTTLRSSMDQANDVPVYPGHTQRLRIGLTEQFTFQTVSGKDVHKVLSRLPDGKAPGKDDLDNKLLKMSAGAVAEPIAYIINLSFKTAKFPTRWKHAKVVPIPKDTSKPLSGTNSRPVSLLPACGKVCEILASEQIVSYLSQSGLQSEAQHAYRKYHDEWLHSMDNGMMTAVVLLDYSAAFDLVDHGRLLNKLSSCGFSEETVGWVQSYLSN
;
A
#
# COMPACT_ATOMS: atom_id res chain seq x y z
N MET A 1 44.10 -12.64 13.84
CA MET A 1 43.34 -13.10 15.02
C MET A 1 44.17 -14.03 15.89
N LYS A 2 44.74 -15.13 15.36
CA LYS A 2 45.66 -16.03 16.08
C LYS A 2 46.73 -15.33 16.93
N LEU A 3 47.55 -14.45 16.33
CA LEU A 3 48.58 -13.69 17.06
C LEU A 3 48.08 -12.88 18.27
N ARG A 4 46.85 -12.32 18.21
CA ARG A 4 46.24 -11.62 19.35
C ARG A 4 45.89 -12.62 20.47
N ASP A 5 45.37 -13.78 20.09
CA ASP A 5 44.91 -14.80 21.03
C ASP A 5 46.08 -15.50 21.71
N ASP A 6 47.18 -15.69 20.97
CA ASP A 6 48.44 -16.21 21.51
C ASP A 6 49.07 -15.20 22.48
N ALA A 7 49.17 -13.91 22.11
CA ALA A 7 49.64 -12.85 23.01
C ALA A 7 48.76 -12.66 24.25
N LYS A 8 47.45 -12.95 24.16
CA LYS A 8 46.53 -12.93 25.32
C LYS A 8 46.82 -14.08 26.30
N LYS A 9 47.18 -15.25 25.79
CA LYS A 9 47.56 -16.41 26.62
C LYS A 9 48.89 -16.14 27.30
N GLU A 10 49.86 -15.64 26.55
CA GLU A 10 51.19 -15.29 27.05
C GLU A 10 51.13 -14.22 28.15
N ALA A 11 50.45 -13.09 27.92
CA ALA A 11 50.29 -12.04 28.93
C ALA A 11 49.58 -12.52 30.22
N LYS A 12 48.66 -13.50 30.10
CA LYS A 12 47.99 -14.11 31.25
C LYS A 12 48.88 -15.06 32.04
N LEU A 13 49.84 -15.72 31.36
CA LEU A 13 50.78 -16.64 31.98
C LEU A 13 51.93 -15.89 32.64
N SER A 14 52.45 -14.84 32.00
CA SER A 14 53.59 -14.05 32.52
C SER A 14 53.18 -13.02 33.57
N GLY A 15 51.98 -12.45 33.49
CA GLY A 15 51.51 -11.38 34.38
C GLY A 15 52.23 -10.03 34.19
N LEU A 16 53.13 -9.92 33.20
CA LEU A 16 53.94 -8.73 32.97
C LEU A 16 53.18 -7.65 32.20
N GLU A 17 53.32 -6.39 32.62
CA GLU A 17 52.66 -5.25 31.97
C GLU A 17 53.14 -5.03 30.53
N SER A 18 54.38 -5.41 30.22
CA SER A 18 54.94 -5.40 28.86
C SER A 18 54.13 -6.28 27.91
N ASP A 19 53.75 -7.47 28.36
CA ASP A 19 53.06 -8.47 27.54
C ASP A 19 51.58 -8.10 27.38
N PHE A 20 50.99 -7.50 28.42
CA PHE A 20 49.68 -6.86 28.32
C PHE A 20 49.68 -5.68 27.33
N ALA A 21 50.77 -4.91 27.25
CA ALA A 21 50.91 -3.84 26.26
C ALA A 21 50.95 -4.39 24.82
N VAL A 22 51.69 -5.48 24.59
CA VAL A 22 51.72 -6.19 23.28
C VAL A 22 50.33 -6.72 22.91
N TYR A 23 49.64 -7.38 23.85
CA TYR A 23 48.26 -7.84 23.64
C TYR A 23 47.31 -6.68 23.30
N ARG A 24 47.36 -5.55 24.02
CA ARG A 24 46.50 -4.37 23.74
C ARG A 24 46.74 -3.83 22.33
N LYS A 25 47.99 -3.75 21.88
CA LYS A 25 48.35 -3.32 20.52
C LYS A 25 47.76 -4.25 19.47
N LEU A 26 47.92 -5.57 19.64
CA LEU A 26 47.38 -6.57 18.72
C LEU A 26 45.84 -6.62 18.73
N ARG A 27 45.21 -6.46 19.91
CA ARG A 27 43.76 -6.35 20.05
C ARG A 27 43.23 -5.14 19.28
N ASN A 28 43.83 -3.97 19.47
CA ASN A 28 43.41 -2.74 18.78
C ASN A 28 43.58 -2.88 17.26
N ARG A 29 44.66 -3.51 16.79
CA ARG A 29 44.85 -3.83 15.36
C ARG A 29 43.74 -4.74 14.84
N VAL A 30 43.43 -5.85 15.54
CA VAL A 30 42.33 -6.76 15.12
C VAL A 30 40.99 -6.04 15.11
N VAL A 31 40.68 -5.22 16.12
CA VAL A 31 39.44 -4.43 16.16
C VAL A 31 39.36 -3.46 14.97
N SER A 32 40.46 -2.78 14.64
CA SER A 32 40.54 -1.89 13.49
C SER A 32 40.29 -2.63 12.16
N GLU A 33 40.97 -3.76 11.94
CA GLU A 33 40.81 -4.55 10.72
C GLU A 33 39.39 -5.14 10.58
N VAL A 34 38.79 -5.61 11.69
CA VAL A 34 37.39 -6.06 11.68
C VAL A 34 36.43 -4.92 11.35
N ARG A 35 36.66 -3.71 11.87
CA ARG A 35 35.85 -2.53 11.53
C ARG A 35 35.97 -2.19 10.05
N LYS A 36 37.19 -2.16 9.50
CA LYS A 36 37.44 -1.92 8.06
C LYS A 36 36.74 -2.95 7.19
N ALA A 37 36.88 -4.24 7.52
CA ALA A 37 36.23 -5.32 6.77
C ALA A 37 34.70 -5.20 6.78
N LYS A 38 34.09 -4.87 7.94
CA LYS A 38 32.65 -4.60 8.03
C LYS A 38 32.23 -3.40 7.19
N THR A 39 32.97 -2.29 7.25
CA THR A 39 32.70 -1.10 6.44
C THR A 39 32.78 -1.40 4.95
N CYS A 40 33.80 -2.15 4.51
CA CYS A 40 33.95 -2.55 3.11
C CYS A 40 32.76 -3.41 2.64
N PHE A 41 32.41 -4.43 3.43
CA PHE A 41 31.27 -5.30 3.14
C PHE A 41 29.94 -4.53 3.01
N TYR A 42 29.63 -3.62 3.94
CA TYR A 42 28.39 -2.85 3.86
C TYR A 42 28.39 -1.86 2.69
N ARG A 43 29.54 -1.23 2.42
CA ARG A 43 29.70 -0.31 1.29
C ARG A 43 29.47 -1.02 -0.03
N GLU A 44 30.20 -2.11 -0.29
CA GLU A 44 30.05 -2.89 -1.53
C GLU A 44 28.61 -3.37 -1.74
N LYS A 45 27.96 -3.84 -0.67
CA LYS A 45 26.59 -4.33 -0.77
C LYS A 45 25.58 -3.21 -1.05
N LEU A 46 25.77 -2.01 -0.49
CA LEU A 46 24.92 -0.84 -0.78
C LEU A 46 25.21 -0.26 -2.16
N ASP A 47 26.49 -0.20 -2.57
CA ASP A 47 26.91 0.28 -3.89
C ASP A 47 26.33 -0.63 -5.00
N SER A 48 26.30 -1.95 -4.77
CA SER A 48 25.67 -2.92 -5.70
C SER A 48 24.15 -2.72 -5.86
N CYS A 49 23.51 -1.97 -4.96
CA CYS A 49 22.08 -1.63 -5.02
C CYS A 49 21.83 -0.19 -5.50
N SER A 50 22.88 0.55 -5.90
CA SER A 50 22.77 1.94 -6.32
C SER A 50 21.74 2.13 -7.44
N GLY A 51 20.94 3.18 -7.35
CA GLY A 51 19.87 3.47 -8.31
C GLY A 51 18.59 2.63 -8.16
N ASN A 52 18.54 1.66 -7.25
CA ASN A 52 17.35 0.85 -6.98
C ASN A 52 16.93 0.93 -5.50
N PRO A 53 16.12 1.94 -5.11
CA PRO A 53 15.69 2.12 -3.72
C PRO A 53 15.05 0.88 -3.09
N LYS A 54 14.29 0.10 -3.87
CA LYS A 54 13.65 -1.14 -3.39
C LYS A 54 14.68 -2.21 -3.03
N GLN A 55 15.68 -2.41 -3.87
CA GLN A 55 16.75 -3.38 -3.62
C GLN A 55 17.62 -2.94 -2.44
N THR A 56 17.91 -1.65 -2.31
CA THR A 56 18.61 -1.07 -1.15
C THR A 56 17.88 -1.36 0.15
N TRP A 57 16.56 -1.11 0.21
CA TRP A 57 15.76 -1.40 1.39
C TRP A 57 15.68 -2.89 1.73
N ASN A 58 15.53 -3.76 0.73
CA ASN A 58 15.57 -5.21 0.93
C ASN A 58 16.90 -5.67 1.53
N THR A 59 18.01 -5.13 1.02
CA THR A 59 19.36 -5.40 1.53
C THR A 59 19.52 -4.92 2.97
N ILE A 60 19.07 -3.71 3.30
CA ILE A 60 19.09 -3.17 4.66
C ILE A 60 18.29 -4.08 5.60
N ASN A 61 17.07 -4.45 5.23
CA ASN A 61 16.22 -5.31 6.06
C ASN A 61 16.86 -6.69 6.28
N SER A 62 17.46 -7.28 5.24
CA SER A 62 18.21 -8.53 5.35
C SER A 62 19.41 -8.41 6.29
N LEU A 63 20.20 -7.34 6.15
CA LEU A 63 21.37 -7.08 7.01
C LEU A 63 20.98 -6.85 8.47
N LEU A 64 19.83 -6.23 8.71
CA LEU A 64 19.27 -6.00 10.03
C LEU A 64 18.50 -7.23 10.58
N GLY A 65 18.46 -8.34 9.84
CA GLY A 65 17.74 -9.56 10.26
C GLY A 65 16.21 -9.37 10.33
N ARG A 66 15.67 -8.32 9.72
CA ARG A 66 14.22 -8.04 9.65
C ARG A 66 13.61 -9.00 8.63
N ARG A 67 13.12 -10.15 9.10
CA ARG A 67 12.38 -11.11 8.27
C ARG A 67 10.96 -10.62 8.01
N HIS A 68 10.45 -10.86 6.80
CA HIS A 68 9.03 -10.74 6.52
C HIS A 68 8.28 -11.90 7.18
N THR A 69 7.22 -11.59 7.91
CA THR A 69 6.39 -12.56 8.61
C THR A 69 5.54 -13.37 7.63
N VAL A 70 5.55 -14.69 7.83
CA VAL A 70 4.58 -15.64 7.27
C VAL A 70 3.22 -15.38 7.92
N SER A 71 2.12 -15.80 7.30
CA SER A 71 0.80 -15.84 7.94
C SER A 71 0.90 -16.40 9.36
N PRO A 72 0.21 -15.79 10.35
CA PRO A 72 0.35 -16.19 11.74
C PRO A 72 -0.11 -17.64 11.93
N ALA A 73 0.73 -18.47 12.56
CA ALA A 73 0.35 -19.82 12.94
C ALA A 73 -0.68 -19.82 14.09
N CYS A 74 -0.70 -18.76 14.89
CA CYS A 74 -1.66 -18.52 15.94
C CYS A 74 -1.80 -17.01 16.22
N VAL A 75 -2.93 -16.61 16.79
CA VAL A 75 -3.22 -15.24 17.22
C VAL A 75 -3.65 -15.27 18.67
N LEU A 76 -3.00 -14.47 19.50
CA LEU A 76 -3.37 -14.31 20.91
C LEU A 76 -4.41 -13.19 21.01
N THR A 77 -5.61 -13.54 21.45
CA THR A 77 -6.62 -12.57 21.86
C THR A 77 -6.55 -12.40 23.38
N ASN A 78 -7.20 -11.37 23.92
CA ASN A 78 -7.20 -11.09 25.37
C ASN A 78 -7.73 -12.28 26.21
N GLU A 79 -8.47 -13.21 25.60
CA GLU A 79 -9.16 -14.28 26.30
C GLU A 79 -8.74 -15.69 25.84
N LYS A 80 -8.05 -15.84 24.70
CA LYS A 80 -7.69 -17.16 24.16
C LYS A 80 -6.59 -17.13 23.09
N LEU A 81 -5.79 -18.19 23.04
CA LEU A 81 -4.92 -18.46 21.89
C LEU A 81 -5.73 -19.15 20.77
N LEU A 82 -5.88 -18.46 19.64
CA LEU A 82 -6.51 -19.00 18.43
C LEU A 82 -5.44 -19.64 17.54
N SER A 83 -5.59 -20.92 17.23
CA SER A 83 -4.66 -21.68 16.38
C SER A 83 -5.31 -22.26 15.12
N LYS A 84 -6.63 -22.39 15.09
CA LYS A 84 -7.35 -22.87 13.91
C LYS A 84 -7.49 -21.73 12.88
N PRO A 85 -7.16 -21.95 11.60
CA PRO A 85 -7.24 -20.90 10.58
C PRO A 85 -8.63 -20.26 10.44
N ARG A 86 -9.69 -21.05 10.63
CA ARG A 86 -11.08 -20.56 10.58
C ARG A 86 -11.38 -19.58 11.71
N ASP A 87 -11.10 -19.97 12.95
CA ASP A 87 -11.34 -19.13 14.13
C ASP A 87 -10.54 -17.81 14.04
N ILE A 88 -9.31 -17.86 13.52
CA ILE A 88 -8.49 -16.66 13.27
C ILE A 88 -9.16 -15.75 12.23
N ALA A 89 -9.64 -16.32 11.12
CA ALA A 89 -10.31 -15.54 10.07
C ALA A 89 -11.61 -14.91 10.57
N GLU A 90 -12.44 -15.66 11.30
CA GLU A 90 -13.68 -15.17 11.91
C GLU A 90 -13.40 -14.05 12.93
N HIS A 91 -12.35 -14.19 13.75
CA HIS A 91 -11.94 -13.16 14.69
C HIS A 91 -11.56 -11.83 14.01
N PHE A 92 -10.75 -11.87 12.95
CA PHE A 92 -10.40 -10.64 12.22
C PHE A 92 -11.59 -10.05 11.46
N ALA A 93 -12.46 -10.89 10.88
CA ALA A 93 -13.67 -10.43 10.20
C ALA A 93 -14.56 -9.63 11.16
N GLY A 94 -14.88 -10.21 12.33
CA GLY A 94 -15.67 -9.52 13.36
C GLY A 94 -14.99 -8.25 13.84
N PHE A 95 -13.69 -8.29 14.14
CA PHE A 95 -12.95 -7.11 14.59
C PHE A 95 -13.01 -5.94 13.59
N TYR A 96 -12.86 -6.22 12.29
CA TYR A 96 -12.91 -5.17 11.27
C TYR A 96 -14.32 -4.60 11.08
N GLU A 97 -15.34 -5.44 11.12
CA GLU A 97 -16.74 -5.04 11.05
C GLU A 97 -17.16 -4.19 12.27
N ASP A 98 -16.82 -4.63 13.47
CA ASP A 98 -17.10 -3.93 14.73
C ASP A 98 -16.43 -2.56 14.78
N LYS A 99 -15.18 -2.47 14.31
CA LYS A 99 -14.44 -1.22 14.24
C LYS A 99 -15.14 -0.19 13.35
N VAL A 100 -15.59 -0.60 12.16
CA VAL A 100 -16.29 0.30 11.23
C VAL A 100 -17.65 0.71 11.80
N THR A 101 -18.39 -0.25 12.37
CA THR A 101 -19.70 0.00 12.99
C THR A 101 -19.59 1.01 14.12
N THR A 102 -18.62 0.82 15.03
CA THR A 102 -18.37 1.73 16.15
C THR A 102 -18.04 3.15 15.69
N LEU A 103 -17.19 3.29 14.67
CA LEU A 103 -16.84 4.59 14.10
C LEU A 103 -18.04 5.28 13.44
N ARG A 104 -18.90 4.53 12.74
CA ARG A 104 -20.14 5.08 12.17
C ARG A 104 -21.08 5.57 13.25
N SER A 105 -21.34 4.76 14.27
CA SER A 105 -22.20 5.16 15.39
C SER A 105 -21.70 6.41 16.12
N SER A 106 -20.38 6.61 16.25
CA SER A 106 -19.86 7.84 16.87
C SER A 106 -20.04 9.07 15.98
N MET A 107 -20.00 8.90 14.66
CA MET A 107 -20.26 10.00 13.71
C MET A 107 -21.74 10.39 13.68
N ASP A 108 -22.66 9.43 13.71
CA ASP A 108 -24.11 9.71 13.67
C ASP A 108 -24.59 10.45 14.93
N GLN A 109 -23.92 10.22 16.07
CA GLN A 109 -24.18 10.97 17.31
C GLN A 109 -23.66 12.41 17.25
N ALA A 110 -22.65 12.68 16.42
CA ALA A 110 -22.18 14.03 16.12
C ALA A 110 -23.07 14.65 15.04
N ASN A 111 -24.30 15.01 15.43
CA ASN A 111 -25.41 15.54 14.61
C ASN A 111 -25.14 16.85 13.84
N ASP A 112 -23.89 17.23 13.60
CA ASP A 112 -23.51 18.54 13.08
C ASP A 112 -22.51 18.38 11.92
N VAL A 113 -22.97 17.75 10.84
CA VAL A 113 -22.28 17.87 9.56
C VAL A 113 -22.86 19.09 8.86
N PRO A 114 -22.12 20.21 8.74
CA PRO A 114 -22.58 21.33 7.95
C PRO A 114 -22.87 20.84 6.53
N VAL A 115 -24.15 20.87 6.16
CA VAL A 115 -24.53 20.90 4.75
C VAL A 115 -23.93 22.21 4.26
N TYR A 116 -22.99 22.15 3.32
CA TYR A 116 -22.49 23.33 2.63
C TYR A 116 -23.38 23.56 1.40
N PRO A 117 -24.52 24.26 1.51
CA PRO A 117 -25.34 24.57 0.35
C PRO A 117 -24.50 25.33 -0.67
N GLY A 118 -24.47 24.83 -1.90
CA GLY A 118 -23.83 25.49 -3.04
C GLY A 118 -22.53 24.87 -3.56
N HIS A 119 -21.84 23.97 -2.84
CA HIS A 119 -20.61 23.38 -3.41
C HIS A 119 -20.91 22.47 -4.62
N THR A 120 -21.96 21.65 -4.57
CA THR A 120 -22.38 20.80 -5.69
C THR A 120 -22.95 21.61 -6.86
N GLN A 121 -23.63 22.72 -6.57
CA GLN A 121 -24.18 23.63 -7.58
C GLN A 121 -23.07 24.36 -8.36
N ARG A 122 -21.97 24.73 -7.70
CA ARG A 122 -20.78 25.31 -8.37
C ARG A 122 -20.07 24.33 -9.30
N LEU A 123 -20.08 23.02 -9.01
CA LEU A 123 -19.41 22.01 -9.84
C LEU A 123 -20.07 21.78 -11.20
N ARG A 124 -21.36 22.13 -11.35
CA ARG A 124 -22.07 22.02 -12.64
C ARG A 124 -21.86 23.22 -13.56
N ILE A 125 -21.47 24.38 -13.03
CA ILE A 125 -21.35 25.62 -13.81
C ILE A 125 -20.10 25.50 -14.70
N GLY A 126 -20.30 25.23 -15.99
CA GLY A 126 -19.24 25.16 -16.99
C GLY A 126 -18.89 23.77 -17.52
N LEU A 127 -19.56 22.70 -17.07
CA LEU A 127 -19.41 21.38 -17.68
C LEU A 127 -20.21 21.30 -18.98
N THR A 128 -19.52 21.17 -20.11
CA THR A 128 -20.14 21.10 -21.44
C THR A 128 -20.49 19.68 -21.87
N GLU A 129 -19.85 18.66 -21.27
CA GLU A 129 -20.04 17.26 -21.63
C GLU A 129 -20.24 16.38 -20.39
N GLN A 130 -21.02 15.32 -20.58
CA GLN A 130 -21.27 14.31 -19.56
C GLN A 130 -20.26 13.17 -19.71
N PHE A 131 -19.63 12.76 -18.62
CA PHE A 131 -18.69 11.64 -18.63
C PHE A 131 -19.41 10.30 -18.76
N THR A 132 -19.01 9.53 -19.76
CA THR A 132 -19.41 8.14 -19.97
C THR A 132 -18.18 7.28 -20.23
N PHE A 133 -18.20 6.03 -19.78
CA PHE A 133 -17.11 5.10 -20.07
C PHE A 133 -17.00 4.84 -21.57
N GLN A 134 -15.80 5.03 -22.10
CA GLN A 134 -15.43 4.70 -23.46
C GLN A 134 -15.05 3.22 -23.58
N THR A 135 -15.29 2.67 -24.77
CA THR A 135 -14.94 1.28 -25.09
C THR A 135 -13.43 1.08 -24.98
N VAL A 136 -13.02 0.00 -24.31
CA VAL A 136 -11.62 -0.42 -24.20
C VAL A 136 -11.29 -1.49 -25.23
N SER A 137 -10.10 -1.44 -25.82
CA SER A 137 -9.64 -2.44 -26.77
C SER A 137 -8.86 -3.56 -26.07
N GLY A 138 -8.68 -4.70 -26.74
CA GLY A 138 -7.74 -5.73 -26.28
C GLY A 138 -6.31 -5.19 -26.14
N LYS A 139 -5.90 -4.18 -26.91
CA LYS A 139 -4.59 -3.53 -26.76
C LYS A 139 -4.45 -2.78 -25.43
N ASP A 140 -5.51 -2.10 -24.99
CA ASP A 140 -5.52 -1.39 -23.69
C ASP A 140 -5.41 -2.39 -22.55
N VAL A 141 -6.19 -3.47 -22.60
CA VAL A 141 -6.13 -4.57 -21.63
C VAL A 141 -4.75 -5.22 -21.61
N HIS A 142 -4.17 -5.53 -22.79
CA HIS A 142 -2.85 -6.14 -22.90
C HIS A 142 -1.77 -5.26 -22.26
N LYS A 143 -1.84 -3.94 -22.49
CA LYS A 143 -0.92 -2.96 -21.90
C LYS A 143 -1.00 -2.97 -20.38
N VAL A 144 -2.19 -3.02 -19.80
CA VAL A 144 -2.39 -3.10 -18.34
C VAL A 144 -1.86 -4.43 -17.80
N LEU A 145 -2.22 -5.56 -18.42
CA LEU A 145 -1.76 -6.90 -18.04
C LEU A 145 -0.23 -6.97 -17.98
N SER A 146 0.45 -6.49 -19.04
CA SER A 146 1.91 -6.48 -19.14
C SER A 146 2.60 -5.70 -18.02
N ARG A 147 1.91 -4.69 -17.46
CA ARG A 147 2.42 -3.81 -16.39
C ARG A 147 2.10 -4.28 -14.99
N LEU A 148 1.29 -5.34 -14.83
CA LEU A 148 0.97 -5.87 -13.51
C LEU A 148 2.27 -6.21 -12.75
N PRO A 149 2.37 -6.02 -11.43
CA PRO A 149 3.58 -6.41 -10.70
C PRO A 149 3.65 -7.94 -10.54
N ASP A 150 4.84 -8.52 -10.72
CA ASP A 150 5.09 -9.93 -10.45
C ASP A 150 5.15 -10.23 -8.94
N GLY A 151 4.95 -11.49 -8.57
CA GLY A 151 5.08 -11.96 -7.18
C GLY A 151 4.02 -11.37 -6.22
N LYS A 152 2.88 -10.90 -6.75
CA LYS A 152 1.72 -10.54 -5.94
C LYS A 152 0.87 -11.76 -5.64
N ALA A 153 0.30 -11.80 -4.44
CA ALA A 153 -0.65 -12.82 -4.06
C ALA A 153 -1.91 -12.73 -4.94
N PRO A 154 -2.44 -13.88 -5.41
CA PRO A 154 -3.65 -13.91 -6.21
C PRO A 154 -4.90 -13.56 -5.38
N GLY A 155 -5.99 -13.27 -6.07
CA GLY A 155 -7.31 -13.12 -5.47
C GLY A 155 -7.93 -14.48 -5.12
N LYS A 156 -9.25 -14.51 -4.92
CA LYS A 156 -10.01 -15.75 -4.66
C LYS A 156 -10.00 -16.73 -5.84
N ASP A 157 -9.68 -16.25 -7.03
CA ASP A 157 -9.58 -17.03 -8.27
C ASP A 157 -8.25 -17.78 -8.44
N ASP A 158 -7.29 -17.57 -7.52
CA ASP A 158 -5.95 -18.17 -7.54
C ASP A 158 -5.16 -17.92 -8.85
N LEU A 159 -5.57 -16.92 -9.64
CA LEU A 159 -4.86 -16.48 -10.84
C LEU A 159 -3.79 -15.47 -10.47
N ASP A 160 -2.53 -15.86 -10.62
CA ASP A 160 -1.41 -14.96 -10.40
C ASP A 160 -1.23 -13.99 -11.58
N ASN A 161 -0.60 -12.84 -11.31
CA ASN A 161 -0.34 -11.83 -12.33
C ASN A 161 0.60 -12.34 -13.43
N LYS A 162 1.48 -13.29 -13.12
CA LYS A 162 2.50 -13.80 -14.05
C LYS A 162 1.86 -14.63 -15.15
N LEU A 163 0.92 -15.50 -14.79
CA LEU A 163 0.13 -16.32 -15.69
C LEU A 163 -0.67 -15.43 -16.64
N LEU A 164 -1.35 -14.41 -16.11
CA LEU A 164 -2.13 -13.48 -16.92
C LEU A 164 -1.27 -12.65 -17.88
N LYS A 165 -0.06 -12.28 -17.48
CA LYS A 165 0.91 -11.65 -18.38
C LYS A 165 1.34 -12.57 -19.51
N MET A 166 1.71 -13.81 -19.17
CA MET A 166 2.17 -14.79 -20.15
C MET A 166 1.09 -15.13 -21.16
N SER A 167 -0.18 -15.13 -20.73
CA SER A 167 -1.33 -15.39 -21.59
C SER A 167 -1.98 -14.13 -22.18
N ALA A 168 -1.43 -12.93 -21.94
CA ALA A 168 -2.05 -11.65 -22.30
C ALA A 168 -2.43 -11.55 -23.78
N GLY A 169 -1.63 -12.14 -24.68
CA GLY A 169 -1.94 -12.18 -26.11
C GLY A 169 -3.25 -12.92 -26.44
N ALA A 170 -3.63 -13.93 -25.64
CA ALA A 170 -4.84 -14.71 -25.84
C ALA A 170 -6.03 -14.20 -25.03
N VAL A 171 -5.81 -13.70 -23.80
CA VAL A 171 -6.91 -13.35 -22.88
C VAL A 171 -7.33 -11.88 -22.95
N ALA A 172 -6.54 -11.00 -23.57
CA ALA A 172 -6.83 -9.58 -23.56
C ALA A 172 -8.15 -9.21 -24.27
N GLU A 173 -8.45 -9.80 -25.43
CA GLU A 173 -9.71 -9.55 -26.15
C GLU A 173 -10.93 -10.06 -25.37
N PRO A 174 -10.97 -11.31 -24.85
CA PRO A 174 -12.05 -11.76 -23.97
C PRO A 174 -12.26 -10.88 -22.73
N ILE A 175 -11.18 -10.42 -22.10
CA ILE A 175 -11.28 -9.53 -20.93
C ILE A 175 -11.83 -8.16 -21.33
N ALA A 176 -11.37 -7.58 -22.46
CA ALA A 176 -11.90 -6.32 -22.98
C ALA A 176 -13.40 -6.41 -23.26
N TYR A 177 -13.86 -7.52 -23.85
CA TYR A 177 -15.28 -7.78 -24.05
C TYR A 177 -16.07 -7.76 -22.73
N ILE A 178 -15.59 -8.42 -21.68
CA ILE A 178 -16.25 -8.42 -20.36
C ILE A 178 -16.30 -7.00 -19.76
N ILE A 179 -15.21 -6.23 -19.86
CA ILE A 179 -15.14 -4.85 -19.35
C ILE A 179 -16.12 -3.95 -20.11
N ASN A 180 -16.15 -4.04 -21.43
CA ASN A 180 -17.08 -3.26 -22.25
C ASN A 180 -18.55 -3.62 -21.96
N LEU A 181 -18.84 -4.92 -21.77
CA LEU A 181 -20.16 -5.36 -21.35
C LEU A 181 -20.52 -4.82 -19.96
N SER A 182 -19.55 -4.79 -19.04
CA SER A 182 -19.71 -4.22 -17.71
C SER A 182 -20.06 -2.72 -17.77
N PHE A 183 -19.31 -1.93 -18.54
CA PHE A 183 -19.59 -0.51 -18.77
C PHE A 183 -20.97 -0.30 -19.40
N LYS A 184 -21.28 -1.03 -20.47
CA LYS A 184 -22.56 -0.94 -21.19
C LYS A 184 -23.76 -1.30 -20.31
N THR A 185 -23.60 -2.25 -19.40
CA THR A 185 -24.71 -2.70 -18.53
C THR A 185 -24.74 -1.98 -17.18
N ALA A 186 -23.86 -1.01 -16.95
CA ALA A 186 -23.69 -0.32 -15.67
C ALA A 186 -23.51 -1.28 -14.48
N LYS A 187 -22.88 -2.44 -14.69
CA LYS A 187 -22.72 -3.49 -13.68
C LYS A 187 -21.29 -3.96 -13.58
N PHE A 188 -20.69 -3.80 -12.40
CA PHE A 188 -19.37 -4.38 -12.13
C PHE A 188 -19.50 -5.90 -11.95
N PRO A 189 -18.62 -6.74 -12.54
CA PRO A 189 -18.76 -8.18 -12.47
C PRO A 189 -18.69 -8.70 -11.03
N THR A 190 -19.74 -9.39 -10.57
CA THR A 190 -19.86 -9.86 -9.18
C THR A 190 -18.70 -10.77 -8.76
N ARG A 191 -18.19 -11.61 -9.66
CA ARG A 191 -17.02 -12.47 -9.37
C ARG A 191 -15.75 -11.68 -9.09
N TRP A 192 -15.62 -10.48 -9.66
CA TRP A 192 -14.46 -9.61 -9.46
C TRP A 192 -14.53 -8.79 -8.16
N LYS A 193 -15.70 -8.70 -7.51
CA LYS A 193 -15.87 -8.03 -6.20
C LYS A 193 -15.36 -8.85 -5.02
N HIS A 194 -15.30 -10.18 -5.19
CA HIS A 194 -14.98 -11.09 -4.10
C HIS A 194 -13.48 -11.07 -3.77
N ALA A 195 -13.12 -10.29 -2.75
CA ALA A 195 -11.75 -10.20 -2.25
C ALA A 195 -11.44 -11.24 -1.17
N LYS A 196 -10.19 -11.70 -1.12
CA LYS A 196 -9.63 -12.39 0.04
C LYS A 196 -9.00 -11.35 0.98
N VAL A 197 -9.57 -11.16 2.16
CA VAL A 197 -9.05 -10.20 3.15
C VAL A 197 -7.92 -10.84 3.96
N VAL A 198 -6.76 -10.21 3.97
CA VAL A 198 -5.57 -10.68 4.71
C VAL A 198 -5.15 -9.64 5.74
N PRO A 199 -5.06 -9.98 7.03
CA PRO A 199 -4.56 -9.09 8.06
C PRO A 199 -3.04 -8.92 7.95
N ILE A 200 -2.57 -7.69 7.80
CA ILE A 200 -1.14 -7.34 7.78
C ILE A 200 -0.76 -6.56 9.04
N PRO A 201 0.34 -6.91 9.74
CA PRO A 201 0.78 -6.18 10.92
C PRO A 201 1.02 -4.68 10.63
N LYS A 202 0.50 -3.79 11.49
CA LYS A 202 0.88 -2.36 11.45
C LYS A 202 2.31 -2.17 11.93
N ASP A 203 2.63 -2.83 13.04
CA ASP A 203 3.93 -2.86 13.68
C ASP A 203 4.43 -4.30 13.73
N THR A 204 5.48 -4.58 12.95
CA THR A 204 6.10 -5.91 12.85
C THR A 204 6.84 -6.34 14.11
N SER A 205 7.11 -5.42 15.05
CA SER A 205 7.72 -5.74 16.34
C SER A 205 6.72 -6.27 17.38
N LYS A 206 5.42 -6.10 17.13
CA LYS A 206 4.34 -6.53 18.02
C LYS A 206 3.63 -7.76 17.45
N PRO A 207 3.06 -8.63 18.30
CA PRO A 207 2.21 -9.73 17.84
C PRO A 207 1.07 -9.20 16.96
N LEU A 208 0.66 -9.99 15.97
CA LEU A 208 -0.52 -9.67 15.18
C LEU A 208 -1.75 -9.77 16.07
N SER A 209 -2.56 -8.72 16.09
CA SER A 209 -3.84 -8.63 16.78
C SER A 209 -4.79 -7.78 15.96
N GLY A 210 -6.08 -7.74 16.32
CA GLY A 210 -7.05 -6.85 15.65
C GLY A 210 -6.53 -5.41 15.57
N THR A 211 -6.10 -4.83 16.70
CA THR A 211 -5.61 -3.44 16.77
C THR A 211 -4.29 -3.23 16.02
N ASN A 212 -3.39 -4.22 16.05
CA ASN A 212 -2.11 -4.21 15.32
C ASN A 212 -2.23 -4.80 13.91
N SER A 213 -3.38 -4.67 13.24
CA SER A 213 -3.55 -5.19 11.88
C SER A 213 -4.21 -4.19 10.93
N ARG A 214 -3.90 -4.33 9.63
CA ARG A 214 -4.58 -3.65 8.52
C ARG A 214 -5.22 -4.72 7.63
N PRO A 215 -6.52 -4.61 7.30
CA PRO A 215 -7.12 -5.48 6.30
C PRO A 215 -6.58 -5.11 4.92
N VAL A 216 -6.03 -6.09 4.20
CA VAL A 216 -5.65 -5.94 2.80
C VAL A 216 -6.54 -6.84 1.95
N SER A 217 -7.32 -6.23 1.06
CA SER A 217 -8.20 -6.94 0.13
C SER A 217 -7.44 -7.41 -1.10
N LEU A 218 -7.29 -8.73 -1.26
CA LEU A 218 -6.73 -9.35 -2.46
C LEU A 218 -7.86 -9.63 -3.47
N LEU A 219 -8.04 -8.70 -4.40
CA LEU A 219 -9.01 -8.81 -5.50
C LEU A 219 -8.50 -9.69 -6.65
N PRO A 220 -9.41 -10.33 -7.41
CA PRO A 220 -9.12 -10.95 -8.70
C PRO A 220 -8.35 -10.01 -9.64
N ALA A 221 -7.32 -10.52 -10.31
CA ALA A 221 -6.45 -9.68 -11.13
C ALA A 221 -7.17 -9.07 -12.34
N CYS A 222 -8.11 -9.79 -12.97
CA CYS A 222 -8.95 -9.23 -14.03
C CYS A 222 -9.86 -8.07 -13.53
N GLY A 223 -10.34 -8.16 -12.28
CA GLY A 223 -11.06 -7.07 -11.63
C GLY A 223 -10.22 -5.80 -11.51
N LYS A 224 -8.96 -5.95 -11.07
CA LYS A 224 -8.00 -4.83 -11.02
C LYS A 224 -7.72 -4.22 -12.38
N VAL A 225 -7.67 -5.02 -13.45
CA VAL A 225 -7.51 -4.50 -14.82
C VAL A 225 -8.70 -3.60 -15.19
N CYS A 226 -9.93 -4.04 -14.87
CA CYS A 226 -11.13 -3.23 -15.05
C CYS A 226 -11.09 -1.93 -14.22
N GLU A 227 -10.69 -2.01 -12.95
CA GLU A 227 -10.53 -0.85 -12.07
C GLU A 227 -9.50 0.15 -12.59
N ILE A 228 -8.35 -0.33 -13.08
CA ILE A 228 -7.30 0.52 -13.67
C ILE A 228 -7.84 1.26 -14.89
N LEU A 229 -8.47 0.55 -15.83
CA LEU A 229 -9.00 1.16 -17.05
C LEU A 229 -10.13 2.16 -16.76
N ALA A 230 -11.03 1.81 -15.84
CA ALA A 230 -12.07 2.73 -15.38
C ALA A 230 -11.47 3.97 -14.70
N SER A 231 -10.49 3.77 -13.81
CA SER A 231 -9.81 4.84 -13.08
C SER A 231 -9.06 5.78 -14.02
N GLU A 232 -8.35 5.26 -15.03
CA GLU A 232 -7.65 6.07 -16.03
C GLU A 232 -8.63 7.01 -16.78
N GLN A 233 -9.80 6.51 -17.19
CA GLN A 233 -10.83 7.32 -17.84
C GLN A 233 -11.43 8.37 -16.90
N ILE A 234 -11.78 7.99 -15.66
CA ILE A 234 -12.34 8.89 -14.65
C ILE A 234 -11.36 10.02 -14.32
N VAL A 235 -10.09 9.68 -14.06
CA VAL A 235 -9.05 10.66 -13.71
C VAL A 235 -8.80 11.61 -14.89
N SER A 236 -8.76 11.09 -16.12
CA SER A 236 -8.60 11.91 -17.33
C SER A 236 -9.72 12.94 -17.46
N TYR A 237 -10.98 12.53 -17.29
CA TYR A 237 -12.12 13.44 -17.32
C TYR A 237 -12.02 14.51 -16.23
N LEU A 238 -11.79 14.11 -14.98
CA LEU A 238 -11.67 15.06 -13.87
C LEU A 238 -10.55 16.08 -14.06
N SER A 239 -9.43 15.69 -14.69
CA SER A 239 -8.34 16.60 -15.03
C SER A 239 -8.73 17.56 -16.16
N GLN A 240 -9.36 17.08 -17.23
CA GLN A 240 -9.77 17.90 -18.38
C GLN A 240 -10.88 18.88 -18.04
N SER A 241 -11.79 18.50 -17.14
CA SER A 241 -12.89 19.34 -16.67
C SER A 241 -12.52 20.34 -15.57
N GLY A 242 -11.25 20.42 -15.15
CA GLY A 242 -10.80 21.33 -14.09
C GLY A 242 -11.40 21.02 -12.70
N LEU A 243 -11.92 19.80 -12.50
CA LEU A 243 -12.57 19.38 -11.24
C LEU A 243 -11.56 18.92 -10.18
N GLN A 244 -10.28 18.95 -10.53
CA GLN A 244 -9.17 18.55 -9.68
C GLN A 244 -8.55 19.78 -9.02
N SER A 245 -8.36 19.72 -7.70
CA SER A 245 -7.62 20.75 -6.98
C SER A 245 -6.15 20.74 -7.39
N GLU A 246 -5.57 21.93 -7.61
CA GLU A 246 -4.14 22.14 -7.82
C GLU A 246 -3.33 21.75 -6.57
N ALA A 247 -3.91 21.90 -5.38
CA ALA A 247 -3.30 21.55 -4.10
C ALA A 247 -3.41 20.05 -3.75
N GLN A 248 -3.99 19.22 -4.63
CA GLN A 248 -4.05 17.77 -4.42
C GLN A 248 -2.76 17.10 -4.92
N HIS A 249 -1.93 16.69 -3.97
CA HIS A 249 -0.62 16.09 -4.26
C HIS A 249 -0.61 14.55 -4.17
N ALA A 250 -1.55 13.96 -3.41
CA ALA A 250 -1.65 12.51 -3.29
C ALA A 250 -1.91 11.88 -4.67
N TYR A 251 -1.11 10.87 -5.03
CA TYR A 251 -1.14 10.20 -6.34
C TYR A 251 -0.76 11.08 -7.54
N ARG A 252 -0.08 12.22 -7.30
CA ARG A 252 0.50 13.09 -8.33
C ARG A 252 1.99 13.34 -8.07
N LYS A 253 2.66 13.99 -9.04
CA LYS A 253 4.03 14.46 -8.87
C LYS A 253 4.04 15.55 -7.79
N TYR A 254 4.78 15.31 -6.72
CA TYR A 254 4.81 16.11 -5.50
C TYR A 254 5.56 17.44 -5.72
N HIS A 255 5.04 18.53 -5.12
CA HIS A 255 5.70 19.83 -5.07
C HIS A 255 5.94 20.21 -3.61
N ASP A 256 7.21 20.43 -3.27
CA ASP A 256 7.74 20.54 -1.91
C ASP A 256 7.79 21.98 -1.40
N GLU A 257 6.70 22.74 -1.55
CA GLU A 257 6.71 24.18 -1.24
C GLU A 257 7.04 24.48 0.22
N TRP A 258 6.54 23.67 1.15
CA TRP A 258 6.78 23.86 2.59
C TRP A 258 8.20 23.42 3.01
N LEU A 259 8.75 22.34 2.41
CA LEU A 259 10.15 21.97 2.62
C LEU A 259 11.09 23.05 2.09
N HIS A 260 10.80 23.58 0.89
CA HIS A 260 11.57 24.70 0.33
C HIS A 260 11.50 25.96 1.20
N SER A 261 10.34 26.22 1.80
CA SER A 261 10.14 27.33 2.74
C SER A 261 10.99 27.19 4.00
N MET A 262 11.08 25.97 4.53
CA MET A 262 11.95 25.64 5.66
C MET A 262 13.43 25.81 5.30
N ASP A 263 13.85 25.33 4.13
CA ASP A 263 15.24 25.43 3.65
C ASP A 263 15.69 26.89 3.48
N ASN A 264 14.77 27.79 3.11
CA ASN A 264 15.03 29.22 2.98
C ASN A 264 14.95 29.99 4.31
N GLY A 265 14.81 29.30 5.45
CA GLY A 265 14.75 29.93 6.76
C GLY A 265 13.44 30.68 7.05
N MET A 266 12.37 30.40 6.30
CA MET A 266 11.06 31.01 6.55
C MET A 266 10.32 30.33 7.71
N MET A 267 9.58 31.11 8.49
CA MET A 267 8.70 30.58 9.52
C MET A 267 7.55 29.81 8.87
N THR A 268 7.60 28.49 8.97
CA THR A 268 6.64 27.57 8.32
C THR A 268 5.78 26.88 9.38
N ALA A 269 4.46 27.02 9.26
CA ALA A 269 3.50 26.31 10.11
C ALA A 269 2.74 25.28 9.26
N VAL A 270 2.60 24.05 9.77
CA VAL A 270 1.92 22.95 9.08
C VAL A 270 0.80 22.40 9.95
N VAL A 271 -0.40 22.31 9.39
CA VAL A 271 -1.55 21.63 10.02
C VAL A 271 -1.70 20.27 9.37
N LEU A 272 -1.54 19.21 10.17
CA LEU A 272 -1.66 17.83 9.72
C LEU A 272 -3.01 17.26 10.19
N LEU A 273 -3.84 16.83 9.23
CA LEU A 273 -5.13 16.19 9.47
C LEU A 273 -5.07 14.75 8.95
N ASP A 274 -5.51 13.80 9.77
CA ASP A 274 -5.58 12.38 9.40
C ASP A 274 -7.00 11.83 9.65
N TYR A 275 -7.56 11.17 8.64
CA TYR A 275 -8.90 10.60 8.71
C TYR A 275 -8.86 9.15 9.21
N SER A 276 -9.61 8.86 10.27
CA SER A 276 -9.76 7.50 10.77
C SER A 276 -10.58 6.66 9.79
N ALA A 277 -10.02 5.53 9.34
CA ALA A 277 -10.71 4.56 8.46
C ALA A 277 -11.36 5.20 7.21
N ALA A 278 -10.64 6.15 6.58
CA ALA A 278 -11.18 7.00 5.52
C ALA A 278 -11.91 6.26 4.39
N PHE A 279 -11.39 5.11 3.95
CA PHE A 279 -12.02 4.31 2.88
C PHE A 279 -13.26 3.53 3.33
N ASP A 280 -13.28 3.06 4.59
CA ASP A 280 -14.39 2.27 5.14
C ASP A 280 -15.61 3.14 5.54
N LEU A 281 -15.36 4.43 5.78
CA LEU A 281 -16.34 5.41 6.22
C LEU A 281 -16.88 6.32 5.10
N VAL A 282 -16.49 6.10 3.84
CA VAL A 282 -17.04 6.87 2.73
C VAL A 282 -18.54 6.59 2.62
N ASP A 283 -19.36 7.64 2.73
CA ASP A 283 -20.79 7.56 2.47
C ASP A 283 -21.03 7.40 0.96
N HIS A 284 -21.53 6.23 0.57
CA HIS A 284 -21.75 5.90 -0.84
C HIS A 284 -22.79 6.83 -1.49
N GLY A 285 -23.84 7.25 -0.77
CA GLY A 285 -24.86 8.15 -1.31
C GLY A 285 -24.30 9.53 -1.63
N ARG A 286 -23.51 10.11 -0.72
CA ARG A 286 -22.82 11.40 -0.92
C ARG A 286 -21.81 11.33 -2.05
N LEU A 287 -21.05 10.23 -2.15
CA LEU A 287 -20.12 10.02 -3.25
C LEU A 287 -20.85 9.98 -4.61
N LEU A 288 -21.93 9.20 -4.73
CA LEU A 288 -22.71 9.08 -5.95
C LEU A 288 -23.34 10.44 -6.34
N ASN A 289 -23.93 11.15 -5.38
CA ASN A 289 -24.48 12.50 -5.61
C ASN A 289 -23.40 13.51 -6.07
N LYS A 290 -22.18 13.39 -5.53
CA LYS A 290 -21.04 14.21 -5.96
C LYS A 290 -20.65 13.89 -7.40
N LEU A 291 -20.58 12.61 -7.78
CA LEU A 291 -20.29 12.20 -9.16
C LEU A 291 -21.34 12.76 -10.14
N SER A 292 -22.63 12.66 -9.80
CA SER A 292 -23.72 13.27 -10.60
C SER A 292 -23.63 14.80 -10.69
N SER A 293 -23.06 15.45 -9.68
CA SER A 293 -22.80 16.89 -9.68
C SER A 293 -21.56 17.26 -10.51
N CYS A 294 -20.60 16.34 -10.63
CA CYS A 294 -19.40 16.47 -11.46
C CYS A 294 -19.63 16.09 -12.94
N GLY A 295 -20.87 15.90 -13.39
CA GLY A 295 -21.20 15.61 -14.79
C GLY A 295 -21.01 14.15 -15.21
N PHE A 296 -21.04 13.19 -14.29
CA PHE A 296 -21.03 11.77 -14.65
C PHE A 296 -22.42 11.33 -15.13
N SER A 297 -22.49 10.43 -16.11
CA SER A 297 -23.76 9.87 -16.60
C SER A 297 -24.43 8.95 -15.59
N GLU A 298 -25.75 8.79 -15.70
CA GLU A 298 -26.50 7.90 -14.81
C GLU A 298 -26.00 6.46 -14.89
N GLU A 299 -25.63 5.98 -16.08
CA GLU A 299 -25.05 4.66 -16.29
C GLU A 299 -23.69 4.54 -15.60
N THR A 300 -22.87 5.59 -15.67
CA THR A 300 -21.55 5.61 -15.03
C THR A 300 -21.66 5.63 -13.52
N VAL A 301 -22.57 6.46 -12.99
CA VAL A 301 -22.88 6.50 -11.55
C VAL A 301 -23.43 5.15 -11.11
N GLY A 302 -24.31 4.52 -11.91
CA GLY A 302 -24.83 3.17 -11.67
C GLY A 302 -23.74 2.10 -11.67
N TRP A 303 -22.74 2.22 -12.55
CA TRP A 303 -21.57 1.33 -12.55
C TRP A 303 -20.75 1.49 -11.27
N VAL A 304 -20.49 2.72 -10.82
CA VAL A 304 -19.77 2.99 -9.56
C VAL A 304 -20.57 2.49 -8.36
N GLN A 305 -21.89 2.70 -8.35
CA GLN A 305 -22.77 2.15 -7.32
C GLN A 305 -22.67 0.62 -7.30
N SER A 306 -22.72 -0.02 -8.47
CA SER A 306 -22.54 -1.46 -8.61
C SER A 306 -21.18 -1.89 -8.07
N TYR A 307 -20.09 -1.19 -8.39
CA TYR A 307 -18.76 -1.48 -7.87
C TYR A 307 -18.67 -1.40 -6.34
N LEU A 308 -19.32 -0.39 -5.72
CA LEU A 308 -19.29 -0.15 -4.28
C LEU A 308 -20.25 -1.05 -3.48
N SER A 309 -21.23 -1.68 -4.13
CA SER A 309 -22.19 -2.58 -3.49
C SER A 309 -21.77 -4.04 -3.65
N ASN A 310 -21.75 -4.79 -2.54
CA ASN A 310 -21.66 -6.26 -2.56
C ASN A 310 -23.04 -6.89 -2.69
#